data_AF-A0A9K3K545-F1
#
_entry.id   AF-A0A9K3K545-F1
#
_cell.length_a   1.000
_cell.length_b   1.000
_cell.length_c   1.000
_cell.angle_alpha   90.00
_cell.angle_beta   90.00
_cell.angle_gamma   90.00
#
_symmetry.space_group_name_H-M   'P 1'
#
loop_
_entity.id
_entity.type
_entity.pdbx_description
1 polymer ?
#
loop_
_entity_poly.entity_id
_entity_poly.type
_entity_poly.pdbx_seq_one_letter_code
_entity_poly.pdbx_strand_id
1 'polypeptide(L)'
;MTFIPTTPSMVLLFLVLLLKSSIFAQDVEMDETATTTPSSNTSSLNECDNLTIGEFTFLLVSSSDPFDEVSFFGFQDLPGNLNLYLTDNAWTGDSFATTEGVMMLTTPPEGIPAGITVGLGPAETVYQYGRSWQSVQGVFALSTEGEQVFLYCLDGSNQPRPIAAISYNGPFLPPNLPDYGFNTSAVPQDLVDANATIVLPHEHRWQYIGPKLLEIDELKAAIQDTETNWEGTSVQNSSGSTTGMSRTTTMVVTSFLISVAVVATNSLW
;
A
#
# COMPACT_ATOMS: atom_id res chain seq x y z
N MET A 1 -0.70 14.89 51.87
CA MET A 1 -0.54 15.72 50.65
C MET A 1 0.06 14.82 49.60
N THR A 2 -0.76 14.35 48.67
CA THR A 2 -0.38 13.31 47.70
C THR A 2 -0.32 13.99 46.34
N PHE A 3 0.88 14.05 45.76
CA PHE A 3 1.11 14.64 44.45
C PHE A 3 0.72 13.63 43.37
N ILE A 4 -0.27 13.98 42.55
CA ILE A 4 -0.64 13.23 41.35
C ILE A 4 0.06 13.92 40.17
N PRO A 5 0.95 13.25 39.42
CA PRO A 5 1.54 13.82 38.22
C PRO A 5 0.54 13.70 37.07
N THR A 6 0.12 14.84 36.54
CA THR A 6 -0.62 14.93 35.28
C THR A 6 0.35 14.74 34.11
N THR A 7 0.09 13.74 33.27
CA THR A 7 0.79 13.55 32.00
C THR A 7 0.38 14.64 31.00
N PRO A 8 1.28 15.10 30.12
CA PRO A 8 0.94 16.11 29.13
C PRO A 8 0.14 15.48 27.99
N SER A 9 -1.02 16.04 27.70
CA SER A 9 -1.79 15.75 26.49
C SER A 9 -0.96 16.05 25.24
N MET A 10 -0.70 15.03 24.42
CA MET A 10 -0.23 15.21 23.06
C MET A 10 -1.33 15.94 22.26
N VAL A 11 -1.08 17.21 21.96
CA VAL A 11 -1.87 17.97 21.00
C VAL A 11 -1.45 17.50 19.61
N LEU A 12 -2.32 16.73 18.95
CA LEU A 12 -2.16 16.30 17.57
C LEU A 12 -2.37 17.52 16.67
N LEU A 13 -1.29 18.03 16.09
CA LEU A 13 -1.29 19.18 15.20
C LEU A 13 -1.80 18.74 13.81
N PHE A 14 -3.08 18.94 13.52
CA PHE A 14 -3.60 18.81 12.16
C PHE A 14 -3.20 20.04 11.35
N LEU A 15 -2.22 19.87 10.46
CA LEU A 15 -1.86 20.86 9.46
C LEU A 15 -2.82 20.71 8.27
N VAL A 16 -3.81 21.60 8.21
CA VAL A 16 -4.69 21.75 7.04
C VAL A 16 -3.90 22.44 5.93
N LEU A 17 -3.54 21.69 4.89
CA LEU A 17 -2.93 22.21 3.66
C LEU A 17 -3.98 22.96 2.83
N LEU A 18 -3.97 24.28 2.94
CA LEU A 18 -4.61 25.18 1.97
C LEU A 18 -3.73 25.26 0.71
N LEU A 19 -4.03 24.43 -0.28
CA LEU A 19 -3.49 24.61 -1.63
C LEU A 19 -4.09 25.89 -2.24
N LYS A 20 -3.21 26.84 -2.57
CA LYS A 20 -3.53 28.05 -3.31
C LYS A 20 -4.05 27.68 -4.70
N SER A 21 -5.34 27.84 -4.93
CA SER A 21 -5.92 27.92 -6.26
C SER A 21 -5.49 29.23 -6.92
N SER A 22 -4.58 29.14 -7.90
CA SER A 22 -4.27 30.23 -8.81
C SER A 22 -5.44 30.36 -9.79
N ILE A 23 -6.31 31.32 -9.54
CA ILE A 23 -7.41 31.72 -10.42
C ILE A 23 -6.79 32.44 -11.62
N PHE A 24 -6.68 31.75 -12.76
CA PHE A 24 -6.47 32.37 -14.05
C PHE A 24 -7.85 32.73 -14.62
N ALA A 25 -8.22 34.01 -14.53
CA ALA A 25 -9.38 34.52 -15.22
C ALA A 25 -9.06 34.61 -16.72
N GLN A 26 -9.62 33.70 -17.51
CA GLN A 26 -9.75 33.86 -18.96
C GLN A 26 -11.15 34.39 -19.25
N ASP A 27 -11.20 35.56 -19.89
CA ASP A 27 -12.40 36.11 -20.51
C ASP A 27 -12.88 35.15 -21.61
N VAL A 28 -14.08 34.59 -21.42
CA VAL A 28 -14.75 33.77 -22.43
C VAL A 28 -15.75 34.64 -23.19
N GLU A 29 -15.41 34.88 -24.44
CA GLU A 29 -16.28 35.43 -25.47
C GLU A 29 -17.42 34.43 -25.73
N MET A 30 -18.66 34.85 -25.54
CA MET A 30 -19.84 34.02 -25.82
C MET A 30 -20.13 34.03 -27.32
N ASP A 31 -19.70 32.99 -28.03
CA ASP A 31 -20.14 32.69 -29.40
C ASP A 31 -21.30 31.68 -29.40
N GLU A 32 -22.27 31.97 -30.25
CA GLU A 32 -23.61 31.43 -30.30
C GLU A 32 -23.67 30.21 -31.25
N THR A 33 -24.43 29.19 -30.85
CA THR A 33 -25.03 28.14 -31.71
C THR A 33 -24.14 27.15 -32.46
N ALA A 34 -23.95 25.96 -31.85
CA ALA A 34 -23.96 24.69 -32.57
C ALA A 34 -24.48 23.55 -31.67
N THR A 35 -25.70 23.08 -31.91
CA THR A 35 -26.26 21.88 -31.29
C THR A 35 -25.60 20.64 -31.91
N THR A 36 -24.42 20.28 -31.43
CA THR A 36 -23.81 18.97 -31.70
C THR A 36 -24.17 18.02 -30.57
N THR A 37 -25.05 17.08 -30.86
CA THR A 37 -25.35 15.93 -30.01
C THR A 37 -24.04 15.19 -29.69
N PRO A 38 -23.60 15.08 -28.41
CA PRO A 38 -22.40 14.34 -28.09
C PRO A 38 -22.69 12.85 -28.29
N SER A 39 -22.13 12.28 -29.36
CA SER A 39 -22.05 10.83 -29.52
C SER A 39 -20.95 10.32 -28.59
N SER A 40 -21.29 10.08 -27.33
CA SER A 40 -20.40 9.44 -26.35
C SER A 40 -20.48 7.92 -26.49
N ASN A 41 -19.98 7.41 -27.62
CA ASN A 41 -19.53 6.02 -27.70
C ASN A 41 -18.03 5.97 -27.40
N THR A 42 -17.62 6.56 -26.28
CA THR A 42 -16.40 6.12 -25.60
C THR A 42 -16.76 4.80 -24.95
N SER A 43 -16.32 3.70 -25.56
CA SER A 43 -16.09 2.45 -24.83
C SER A 43 -15.53 2.83 -23.48
N SER A 44 -16.31 2.61 -22.41
CA SER A 44 -15.91 2.94 -21.05
C SER A 44 -14.69 2.08 -20.76
N LEU A 45 -13.50 2.65 -20.96
CA LEU A 45 -12.26 2.03 -20.55
C LEU A 45 -12.45 1.64 -19.08
N ASN A 46 -12.14 0.38 -18.75
CA ASN A 46 -12.19 -0.03 -17.37
C ASN A 46 -11.19 0.84 -16.60
N GLU A 47 -11.68 1.56 -15.60
CA GLU A 47 -10.89 2.51 -14.82
C GLU A 47 -9.70 1.84 -14.12
N CYS A 48 -9.80 0.54 -13.81
CA CYS A 48 -8.70 -0.27 -13.28
C CYS A 48 -7.52 -0.33 -14.25
N ASP A 49 -7.75 -0.42 -15.56
CA ASP A 49 -6.68 -0.56 -16.56
C ASP A 49 -5.81 0.71 -16.67
N ASN A 50 -6.33 1.84 -16.20
CA ASN A 50 -5.62 3.13 -16.17
C ASN A 50 -4.77 3.34 -14.91
N LEU A 51 -4.87 2.46 -13.92
CA LEU A 51 -4.01 2.51 -12.73
C LEU A 51 -2.62 1.98 -13.06
N THR A 52 -1.59 2.75 -12.72
CA THR A 52 -0.20 2.34 -12.92
C THR A 52 0.26 1.49 -11.74
N ILE A 53 0.80 0.31 -12.02
CA ILE A 53 1.39 -0.55 -10.98
C ILE A 53 2.64 0.14 -10.42
N GLY A 54 2.81 0.13 -9.10
CA GLY A 54 3.87 0.87 -8.40
C GLY A 54 3.47 2.28 -7.95
N GLU A 55 2.25 2.73 -8.28
CA GLU A 55 1.68 3.98 -7.76
C GLU A 55 0.87 3.79 -6.48
N PHE A 56 0.83 2.57 -5.93
CA PHE A 56 0.14 2.26 -4.68
C PHE A 56 1.05 1.41 -3.80
N THR A 57 1.05 1.66 -2.48
CA THR A 57 1.84 0.91 -1.52
C THR A 57 1.17 0.82 -0.16
N PHE A 58 1.41 -0.26 0.56
CA PHE A 58 0.97 -0.40 1.94
C PHE A 58 1.84 0.45 2.88
N LEU A 59 1.23 0.93 3.96
CA LEU A 59 1.88 1.69 5.05
C LEU A 59 1.62 1.08 6.44
N LEU A 60 0.63 0.19 6.55
CA LEU A 60 0.29 -0.51 7.78
C LEU A 60 -0.28 -1.88 7.44
N VAL A 61 0.14 -2.89 8.19
CA VAL A 61 -0.55 -4.19 8.33
C VAL A 61 -0.51 -4.60 9.80
N SER A 62 -1.63 -5.03 10.36
CA SER A 62 -1.77 -5.41 11.77
C SER A 62 -2.75 -6.56 11.91
N SER A 63 -2.30 -7.70 12.43
CA SER A 63 -3.08 -8.89 12.77
C SER A 63 -3.52 -8.87 14.25
N SER A 64 -3.86 -7.68 14.77
CA SER A 64 -4.02 -7.43 16.21
C SER A 64 -5.47 -7.58 16.65
N ASP A 65 -5.73 -8.42 17.65
CA ASP A 65 -7.04 -8.48 18.33
C ASP A 65 -7.38 -7.11 18.97
N PRO A 66 -8.59 -6.54 18.77
CA PRO A 66 -9.79 -7.16 18.17
C PRO A 66 -10.05 -6.88 16.68
N PHE A 67 -9.16 -6.16 15.99
CA PHE A 67 -9.41 -5.79 14.60
C PHE A 67 -8.12 -5.83 13.78
N ASP A 68 -8.21 -6.51 12.65
CA ASP A 68 -7.17 -6.40 11.63
C ASP A 68 -7.18 -5.01 11.02
N GLU A 69 -5.99 -4.48 10.76
CA GLU A 69 -5.81 -3.16 10.17
C GLU A 69 -4.90 -3.26 8.96
N VAL A 70 -5.32 -2.64 7.86
CA VAL A 70 -4.49 -2.50 6.67
C VAL A 70 -4.66 -1.09 6.16
N SER A 71 -3.55 -0.41 5.83
CA SER A 71 -3.62 0.89 5.16
C SER A 71 -2.66 0.97 4.00
N PHE A 72 -3.06 1.70 2.98
CA PHE A 72 -2.27 1.97 1.80
C PHE A 72 -2.36 3.44 1.42
N PHE A 73 -1.45 3.83 0.53
CA PHE A 73 -1.28 5.17 0.04
C PHE A 73 -1.07 5.14 -1.47
N GLY A 74 -1.71 6.08 -2.17
CA GLY A 74 -1.57 6.26 -3.61
C GLY A 74 -0.71 7.48 -3.97
N PHE A 75 0.22 7.30 -4.89
CA PHE A 75 0.96 8.35 -5.60
C PHE A 75 0.21 8.83 -6.86
N GLN A 76 -0.80 8.07 -7.28
CA GLN A 76 -1.76 8.39 -8.32
C GLN A 76 -3.17 8.48 -7.74
N ASP A 77 -4.02 9.34 -8.32
CA ASP A 77 -5.43 9.42 -7.98
C ASP A 77 -6.14 8.08 -8.28
N LEU A 78 -7.04 7.68 -7.38
CA LEU A 78 -8.00 6.61 -7.66
C LEU A 78 -9.22 7.21 -8.36
N PRO A 79 -9.65 6.65 -9.51
CA PRO A 79 -10.84 7.11 -10.20
C PRO A 79 -12.10 6.84 -9.38
N GLY A 80 -13.17 7.57 -9.68
CA GLY A 80 -14.42 7.51 -8.93
C GLY A 80 -15.36 6.41 -9.39
N ASN A 81 -16.06 5.77 -8.46
CA ASN A 81 -16.88 4.57 -8.69
C ASN A 81 -16.07 3.30 -9.06
N LEU A 82 -14.76 3.31 -8.82
CA LEU A 82 -13.91 2.13 -8.95
C LEU A 82 -14.16 1.19 -7.77
N ASN A 83 -14.34 -0.10 -8.06
CA ASN A 83 -14.29 -1.14 -7.03
C ASN A 83 -12.83 -1.58 -6.80
N LEU A 84 -12.33 -1.24 -5.62
CA LEU A 84 -11.08 -1.74 -5.08
C LEU A 84 -11.35 -2.95 -4.20
N TYR A 85 -10.44 -3.90 -4.23
CA TYR A 85 -10.53 -5.13 -3.47
C TYR A 85 -9.26 -5.33 -2.66
N LEU A 86 -9.44 -5.83 -1.44
CA LEU A 86 -8.39 -6.25 -0.53
C LEU A 86 -8.60 -7.73 -0.25
N THR A 87 -7.53 -8.54 -0.32
CA THR A 87 -7.61 -9.97 -0.01
C THR A 87 -6.37 -10.46 0.70
N ASP A 88 -6.57 -11.40 1.61
CA ASP A 88 -5.58 -12.26 2.25
C ASP A 88 -5.33 -13.55 1.46
N ASN A 89 -6.17 -13.87 0.45
CA ASN A 89 -5.95 -15.03 -0.42
C ASN A 89 -4.57 -15.00 -1.10
N ALA A 90 -3.85 -16.11 -1.01
CA ALA A 90 -2.59 -16.30 -1.72
C ALA A 90 -2.75 -16.19 -3.25
N TRP A 91 -1.79 -15.55 -3.91
CA TRP A 91 -1.63 -15.60 -5.35
C TRP A 91 -0.93 -16.89 -5.76
N THR A 92 -1.50 -17.61 -6.72
CA THR A 92 -1.01 -18.95 -7.14
C THR A 92 -0.06 -18.92 -8.34
N GLY A 93 0.04 -17.77 -9.00
CA GLY A 93 0.78 -17.60 -10.26
C GLY A 93 -0.07 -16.87 -11.29
N ASP A 94 -1.32 -17.29 -11.44
CA ASP A 94 -2.26 -16.74 -12.44
C ASP A 94 -3.59 -16.25 -11.83
N SER A 95 -3.91 -16.65 -10.61
CA SER A 95 -5.12 -16.22 -9.90
C SER A 95 -4.95 -16.24 -8.38
N PHE A 96 -5.86 -15.59 -7.67
CA PHE A 96 -6.01 -15.78 -6.23
C PHE A 96 -6.57 -17.17 -5.90
N ALA A 97 -6.13 -17.71 -4.77
CA ALA A 97 -6.83 -18.79 -4.08
C ALA A 97 -8.22 -18.31 -3.64
N THR A 98 -9.06 -19.25 -3.17
CA THR A 98 -10.45 -18.96 -2.78
C THR A 98 -10.75 -19.44 -1.36
N THR A 99 -9.73 -19.59 -0.53
CA THR A 99 -9.82 -20.16 0.82
C THR A 99 -10.04 -19.12 1.91
N GLU A 100 -9.84 -17.84 1.60
CA GLU A 100 -9.84 -16.72 2.54
C GLU A 100 -10.75 -15.58 2.07
N GLY A 101 -10.58 -14.40 2.65
CA GLY A 101 -11.47 -13.26 2.54
C GLY A 101 -11.19 -12.32 1.38
N VAL A 102 -12.25 -11.67 0.93
CA VAL A 102 -12.16 -10.51 0.04
C VAL A 102 -13.05 -9.41 0.60
N MET A 103 -12.45 -8.24 0.77
CA MET A 103 -13.11 -6.99 1.12
C MET A 103 -13.17 -6.10 -0.11
N MET A 104 -14.25 -5.36 -0.29
CA MET A 104 -14.46 -4.44 -1.41
C MET A 104 -14.76 -3.03 -0.91
N LEU A 105 -14.14 -2.03 -1.53
CA LEU A 105 -14.42 -0.62 -1.37
C LEU A 105 -14.78 -0.03 -2.73
N THR A 106 -15.93 0.63 -2.82
CA THR A 106 -16.26 1.48 -3.99
C THR A 106 -15.78 2.90 -3.69
N THR A 107 -14.90 3.45 -4.54
CA THR A 107 -14.44 4.84 -4.41
C THR A 107 -15.60 5.81 -4.61
N PRO A 108 -15.59 6.99 -3.97
CA PRO A 108 -16.65 7.97 -4.17
C PRO A 108 -16.64 8.49 -5.62
N PRO A 109 -17.74 9.08 -6.13
CA PRO A 109 -17.84 9.48 -7.53
C PRO A 109 -16.76 10.45 -8.02
N GLU A 110 -16.22 11.27 -7.13
CA GLU A 110 -15.11 12.21 -7.39
C GLU A 110 -13.72 11.56 -7.41
N GLY A 111 -13.63 10.27 -7.04
CA GLY A 111 -12.36 9.57 -6.86
C GLY A 111 -11.72 9.83 -5.49
N ILE A 112 -10.54 9.25 -5.29
CA ILE A 112 -9.71 9.51 -4.11
C ILE A 112 -8.40 10.14 -4.60
N PRO A 113 -8.10 11.40 -4.23
CA PRO A 113 -6.84 12.03 -4.63
C PRO A 113 -5.62 11.26 -4.12
N ALA A 114 -4.53 11.31 -4.88
CA ALA A 114 -3.20 10.90 -4.44
C ALA A 114 -2.82 11.63 -3.15
N GLY A 115 -1.94 11.02 -2.35
CA GLY A 115 -1.54 11.60 -1.07
C GLY A 115 -2.45 11.23 0.11
N ILE A 116 -3.58 10.57 -0.15
CA ILE A 116 -4.55 10.18 0.88
C ILE A 116 -4.30 8.73 1.32
N THR A 117 -4.18 8.53 2.64
CA THR A 117 -4.14 7.19 3.22
C THR A 117 -5.55 6.61 3.32
N VAL A 118 -5.75 5.47 2.66
CA VAL A 118 -7.00 4.69 2.68
C VAL A 118 -6.72 3.38 3.41
N GLY A 119 -7.69 2.84 4.12
CA GLY A 119 -7.47 1.56 4.82
C GLY A 119 -8.74 0.88 5.29
N LEU A 120 -8.55 -0.33 5.81
CA LEU A 120 -9.50 -1.12 6.57
C LEU A 120 -9.11 -1.02 8.05
N GLY A 121 -10.06 -0.69 8.92
CA GLY A 121 -9.78 -0.59 10.36
C GLY A 121 -10.92 0.04 11.16
N PRO A 122 -10.83 0.05 12.50
CA PRO A 122 -11.96 0.37 13.38
C PRO A 122 -12.34 1.86 13.41
N ALA A 123 -11.50 2.78 12.95
CA ALA A 123 -11.71 4.23 13.08
C ALA A 123 -11.47 5.01 11.78
N GLU A 124 -12.48 5.77 11.33
CA GLU A 124 -12.40 6.63 10.12
C GLU A 124 -11.47 7.84 10.29
N THR A 125 -11.16 8.23 11.53
CA THR A 125 -10.27 9.36 11.82
C THR A 125 -8.80 9.05 11.60
N VAL A 126 -8.44 7.75 11.54
CA VAL A 126 -7.08 7.26 11.31
C VAL A 126 -6.97 6.66 9.91
N TYR A 127 -8.02 5.96 9.47
CA TYR A 127 -8.10 5.31 8.18
C TYR A 127 -9.24 5.91 7.38
N GLN A 128 -8.96 6.73 6.35
CA GLN A 128 -10.04 7.16 5.48
C GLN A 128 -10.70 5.92 4.87
N TYR A 129 -12.03 5.89 4.91
CA TYR A 129 -12.85 4.76 4.48
C TYR A 129 -12.68 3.46 5.32
N GLY A 130 -12.10 3.55 6.52
CA GLY A 130 -11.85 2.40 7.43
C GLY A 130 -13.02 1.43 7.60
N ARG A 131 -14.25 1.96 7.63
CA ARG A 131 -15.50 1.19 7.82
C ARG A 131 -16.35 1.03 6.56
N SER A 132 -15.88 1.56 5.42
CA SER A 132 -16.61 1.52 4.15
C SER A 132 -16.40 0.21 3.38
N TRP A 133 -15.46 -0.62 3.81
CA TRP A 133 -15.17 -1.93 3.22
C TRP A 133 -16.30 -2.93 3.51
N GLN A 134 -16.70 -3.66 2.47
CA GLN A 134 -17.73 -4.69 2.53
C GLN A 134 -17.11 -6.05 2.25
N SER A 135 -17.38 -7.04 3.10
CA SER A 135 -17.01 -8.43 2.79
C SER A 135 -17.84 -8.94 1.62
N VAL A 136 -17.16 -9.40 0.56
CA VAL A 136 -17.80 -9.93 -0.66
C VAL A 136 -17.51 -11.42 -0.87
N GLN A 137 -16.50 -11.96 -0.19
CA GLN A 137 -16.16 -13.39 -0.19
C GLN A 137 -15.44 -13.73 1.12
N GLY A 138 -15.67 -14.95 1.64
CA GLY A 138 -14.92 -15.51 2.75
C GLY A 138 -14.93 -14.66 4.03
N VAL A 139 -13.90 -14.84 4.86
CA VAL A 139 -13.63 -14.01 6.04
C VAL A 139 -12.22 -13.48 5.86
N PHE A 140 -12.08 -12.15 5.81
CA PHE A 140 -10.77 -11.50 5.81
C PHE A 140 -10.30 -11.46 7.25
N ALA A 141 -9.25 -12.21 7.57
CA ALA A 141 -8.75 -12.35 8.93
C ALA A 141 -7.25 -12.59 8.92
N LEU A 142 -6.51 -11.62 9.42
CA LEU A 142 -5.05 -11.67 9.42
C LEU A 142 -4.52 -12.60 10.51
N SER A 143 -3.73 -13.59 10.11
CA SER A 143 -3.12 -14.54 11.06
C SER A 143 -1.98 -13.91 11.86
N THR A 144 -1.89 -14.28 13.14
CA THR A 144 -0.73 -13.94 13.98
C THR A 144 0.56 -14.65 13.56
N GLU A 145 0.52 -15.61 12.63
CA GLU A 145 1.72 -16.24 12.03
C GLU A 145 2.23 -15.48 10.80
N GLY A 146 1.47 -14.47 10.37
CA GLY A 146 1.76 -13.61 9.25
C GLY A 146 1.35 -14.18 7.89
N GLU A 147 1.00 -13.28 6.99
CA GLU A 147 0.36 -13.57 5.71
C GLU A 147 0.76 -12.53 4.66
N GLN A 148 0.05 -12.57 3.55
CA GLN A 148 0.11 -11.71 2.40
C GLN A 148 -1.19 -10.94 2.30
N VAL A 149 -1.11 -9.68 1.89
CA VAL A 149 -2.30 -8.88 1.58
C VAL A 149 -2.10 -8.27 0.21
N PHE A 150 -3.10 -8.40 -0.64
CA PHE A 150 -3.11 -7.81 -1.97
C PHE A 150 -4.18 -6.74 -2.08
N LEU A 151 -3.81 -5.63 -2.69
CA LEU A 151 -4.73 -4.62 -3.18
C LEU A 151 -4.87 -4.82 -4.69
N TYR A 152 -6.10 -4.93 -5.18
CA TYR A 152 -6.38 -5.16 -6.60
C TYR A 152 -7.67 -4.50 -7.06
N CYS A 153 -7.85 -4.42 -8.36
CA CYS A 153 -9.13 -4.11 -9.00
C CYS A 153 -9.42 -5.13 -10.12
N LEU A 154 -10.60 -5.07 -10.73
CA LEU A 154 -10.93 -5.94 -11.85
C LEU A 154 -10.66 -5.23 -13.17
N ASP A 155 -9.90 -5.88 -14.06
CA ASP A 155 -9.56 -5.36 -15.38
C ASP A 155 -10.77 -5.36 -16.35
N GLY A 156 -10.60 -4.86 -17.57
CA GLY A 156 -11.65 -4.86 -18.60
C GLY A 156 -12.23 -6.24 -18.94
N SER A 157 -11.54 -7.33 -18.58
CA SER A 157 -11.97 -8.73 -18.75
C SER A 157 -12.52 -9.36 -17.46
N ASN A 158 -12.76 -8.54 -16.44
CA ASN A 158 -13.23 -8.94 -15.11
C ASN A 158 -12.27 -9.95 -14.41
N GLN A 159 -10.98 -9.86 -14.70
CA GLN A 159 -9.93 -10.61 -14.02
C GLN A 159 -9.29 -9.75 -12.92
N PRO A 160 -8.87 -10.36 -11.78
CA PRO A 160 -8.10 -9.64 -10.78
C PRO A 160 -6.81 -9.09 -11.35
N ARG A 161 -6.58 -7.78 -11.15
CA ARG A 161 -5.36 -7.06 -11.48
C ARG A 161 -4.76 -6.50 -10.19
N PRO A 162 -3.82 -7.22 -9.56
CA PRO A 162 -3.11 -6.72 -8.39
C PRO A 162 -2.35 -5.43 -8.73
N ILE A 163 -2.37 -4.47 -7.80
CA ILE A 163 -1.69 -3.17 -7.96
C ILE A 163 -0.68 -2.90 -6.83
N ALA A 164 -0.81 -3.59 -5.70
CA ALA A 164 0.16 -3.59 -4.62
C ALA A 164 0.05 -4.89 -3.80
N ALA A 165 1.15 -5.31 -3.18
CA ALA A 165 1.16 -6.43 -2.25
C ALA A 165 2.04 -6.15 -1.03
N ILE A 166 1.69 -6.69 0.12
CA ILE A 166 2.54 -6.74 1.31
C ILE A 166 2.58 -8.16 1.84
N SER A 167 3.76 -8.64 2.19
CA SER A 167 3.97 -9.87 2.93
C SER A 167 4.62 -9.54 4.25
N TYR A 168 4.05 -10.02 5.35
CA TYR A 168 4.58 -9.81 6.70
C TYR A 168 4.95 -11.11 7.41
N ASN A 169 5.26 -12.16 6.62
CA ASN A 169 5.83 -13.42 7.09
C ASN A 169 7.09 -13.84 6.30
N GLY A 170 7.66 -12.94 5.51
CA GLY A 170 8.84 -13.17 4.68
C GLY A 170 8.59 -13.07 3.17
N PRO A 171 9.56 -13.49 2.35
CA PRO A 171 9.49 -13.30 0.90
C PRO A 171 8.40 -14.14 0.24
N PHE A 172 7.80 -13.59 -0.81
CA PHE A 172 6.94 -14.34 -1.73
C PHE A 172 7.72 -15.50 -2.37
N LEU A 173 7.02 -16.60 -2.62
CA LEU A 173 7.58 -17.78 -3.26
C LEU A 173 7.54 -17.66 -4.80
N PRO A 174 8.36 -18.42 -5.54
CA PRO A 174 8.21 -18.57 -6.99
C PRO A 174 6.79 -19.03 -7.35
N PRO A 175 6.24 -18.67 -8.52
CA PRO A 175 4.90 -19.08 -8.96
C PRO A 175 4.78 -20.59 -9.25
N ASN A 176 3.54 -21.10 -9.31
CA ASN A 176 3.19 -22.48 -9.67
C ASN A 176 3.76 -23.58 -8.73
N LEU A 177 3.88 -23.28 -7.43
CA LEU A 177 4.14 -24.29 -6.41
C LEU A 177 2.85 -24.99 -5.97
N PRO A 178 2.92 -26.24 -5.48
CA PRO A 178 1.72 -26.98 -5.05
C PRO A 178 1.08 -26.43 -3.77
N ASP A 179 1.83 -25.70 -2.95
CA ASP A 179 1.47 -25.39 -1.55
C ASP A 179 1.37 -23.87 -1.29
N TYR A 180 0.46 -23.19 -1.98
CA TYR A 180 0.00 -21.85 -1.56
C TYR A 180 -1.15 -21.95 -0.56
N GLY A 181 -1.24 -20.97 0.33
CA GLY A 181 -2.31 -20.89 1.33
C GLY A 181 -2.03 -19.77 2.31
N PHE A 182 -2.52 -19.94 3.54
CA PHE A 182 -2.51 -18.92 4.60
C PHE A 182 -1.17 -18.16 4.73
N ASN A 183 -0.06 -18.89 4.82
CA ASN A 183 1.25 -18.29 5.08
C ASN A 183 2.18 -18.28 3.87
N THR A 184 1.70 -18.65 2.67
CA THR A 184 2.55 -18.76 1.48
C THR A 184 1.84 -18.30 0.24
N SER A 185 2.47 -17.39 -0.49
CA SER A 185 1.94 -16.83 -1.72
C SER A 185 3.05 -16.61 -2.73
N ALA A 186 2.73 -16.77 -4.01
CA ALA A 186 3.50 -16.13 -5.06
C ALA A 186 3.16 -14.64 -5.13
N VAL A 187 3.73 -13.95 -6.11
CA VAL A 187 3.38 -12.58 -6.43
C VAL A 187 3.39 -12.42 -7.95
N PRO A 188 2.45 -11.65 -8.53
CA PRO A 188 2.53 -11.29 -9.94
C PRO A 188 3.86 -10.62 -10.29
N GLN A 189 4.43 -10.97 -11.44
CA GLN A 189 5.76 -10.47 -11.86
C GLN A 189 5.76 -8.96 -12.12
N ASP A 190 4.64 -8.41 -12.59
CA ASP A 190 4.47 -6.97 -12.81
C ASP A 190 4.54 -6.16 -11.51
N LEU A 191 4.08 -6.69 -10.37
CA LEU A 191 4.30 -6.06 -9.07
C LEU A 191 5.78 -6.02 -8.68
N VAL A 192 6.53 -7.09 -8.98
CA VAL A 192 7.98 -7.16 -8.70
C VAL A 192 8.74 -6.17 -9.58
N ASP A 193 8.45 -6.16 -10.88
CA ASP A 193 9.11 -5.29 -11.86
C ASP A 193 8.85 -3.81 -11.57
N ALA A 194 7.67 -3.48 -11.04
CA ALA A 194 7.28 -2.13 -10.66
C ALA A 194 7.64 -1.73 -9.21
N ASN A 195 8.30 -2.62 -8.45
CA ASN A 195 8.61 -2.40 -7.03
C ASN A 195 7.35 -2.05 -6.19
N ALA A 196 6.25 -2.73 -6.46
CA ALA A 196 4.93 -2.55 -5.84
C ALA A 196 4.65 -3.57 -4.72
N THR A 197 5.71 -4.21 -4.22
CA THR A 197 5.65 -5.20 -3.15
C THR A 197 6.37 -4.68 -1.91
N ILE A 198 5.88 -5.01 -0.72
CA ILE A 198 6.58 -4.82 0.55
C ILE A 198 6.79 -6.18 1.18
N VAL A 199 8.03 -6.50 1.55
CA VAL A 199 8.39 -7.77 2.18
C VAL A 199 9.00 -7.51 3.53
N LEU A 200 8.33 -7.99 4.57
CA LEU A 200 8.70 -7.79 5.97
C LEU A 200 8.83 -9.15 6.67
N PRO A 201 9.72 -9.28 7.66
CA PRO A 201 9.74 -10.47 8.51
C PRO A 201 8.52 -10.51 9.41
N HIS A 202 8.31 -11.65 10.06
CA HIS A 202 7.16 -11.87 10.94
C HIS A 202 7.15 -10.95 12.16
N GLU A 203 6.10 -10.13 12.27
CA GLU A 203 5.63 -9.43 13.47
C GLU A 203 4.10 -9.27 13.37
N HIS A 204 3.39 -9.04 14.49
CA HIS A 204 1.91 -8.92 14.45
C HIS A 204 1.43 -7.57 13.90
N ARG A 205 2.29 -6.56 13.90
CA ARG A 205 1.99 -5.23 13.39
C ARG A 205 3.24 -4.64 12.76
N TRP A 206 3.08 -4.09 11.57
CA TRP A 206 4.09 -3.32 10.87
C TRP A 206 3.54 -1.97 10.47
N GLN A 207 4.32 -0.92 10.73
CA GLN A 207 3.95 0.44 10.38
C GLN A 207 5.13 1.18 9.76
N TYR A 208 4.87 1.92 8.69
CA TYR A 208 5.84 2.85 8.12
C TYR A 208 6.07 4.04 9.07
N ILE A 209 7.32 4.24 9.49
CA ILE A 209 7.78 5.30 10.38
C ILE A 209 8.78 6.26 9.73
N GLY A 210 9.09 6.05 8.45
CA GLY A 210 10.05 6.86 7.71
C GLY A 210 9.57 8.29 7.37
N PRO A 211 10.41 9.05 6.64
CA PRO A 211 10.09 10.42 6.21
C PRO A 211 8.85 10.47 5.30
N LYS A 212 7.97 11.44 5.51
CA LYS A 212 6.72 11.60 4.74
C LYS A 212 6.68 12.81 3.82
N LEU A 213 7.69 13.66 3.91
CA LEU A 213 7.81 14.93 3.18
C LEU A 213 9.06 14.88 2.30
N LEU A 214 9.01 14.03 1.28
CA LEU A 214 10.05 13.82 0.27
C LEU A 214 9.44 14.00 -1.12
N GLU A 215 10.29 14.13 -2.14
CA GLU A 215 9.84 13.99 -3.53
C GLU A 215 9.34 12.57 -3.78
N ILE A 216 8.46 12.38 -4.77
CA ILE A 216 7.73 11.10 -4.97
C ILE A 216 8.68 9.90 -5.08
N ASP A 217 9.73 9.99 -5.89
CA ASP A 217 10.67 8.89 -6.09
C ASP A 217 11.48 8.58 -4.82
N GLU A 218 11.84 9.62 -4.06
CA GLU A 218 12.53 9.47 -2.77
C GLU A 218 11.60 8.87 -1.71
N LEU A 219 10.32 9.23 -1.71
CA LEU A 219 9.33 8.65 -0.81
C LEU A 219 9.07 7.17 -1.14
N LYS A 220 8.94 6.82 -2.41
CA LYS A 220 8.85 5.43 -2.87
C LYS A 220 10.06 4.62 -2.41
N ALA A 221 11.26 5.15 -2.62
CA ALA A 221 12.50 4.51 -2.16
C ALA A 221 12.54 4.37 -0.64
N ALA A 222 12.13 5.39 0.12
CA ALA A 222 12.10 5.35 1.57
C ALA A 222 11.09 4.32 2.10
N ILE A 223 9.92 4.17 1.46
CA ILE A 223 8.92 3.15 1.81
C ILE A 223 9.45 1.73 1.54
N GLN A 224 10.29 1.57 0.53
CA GLN A 224 10.89 0.28 0.18
C GLN A 224 12.09 -0.11 1.07
N ASP A 225 12.63 0.83 1.87
CA ASP A 225 13.63 0.55 2.90
C ASP A 225 12.97 -0.06 4.15
N THR A 226 12.72 -1.36 4.09
CA THR A 226 12.07 -2.16 5.14
C THR A 226 12.96 -2.37 6.37
N GLU A 227 14.26 -2.09 6.29
CA GLU A 227 15.18 -2.25 7.42
C GLU A 227 15.19 -1.01 8.33
N THR A 228 14.99 0.18 7.77
CA THR A 228 15.16 1.44 8.49
C THR A 228 13.85 2.17 8.74
N ASN A 229 12.91 2.12 7.80
CA ASN A 229 11.74 2.99 7.81
C ASN A 229 10.45 2.29 8.24
N TRP A 230 10.55 1.07 8.76
CA TRP A 230 9.43 0.27 9.24
C TRP A 230 9.63 -0.15 10.69
N GLU A 231 8.57 -0.08 11.48
CA GLU A 231 8.54 -0.52 12.86
C GLU A 231 7.60 -1.72 13.01
N GLY A 232 8.17 -2.82 13.49
CA GLY A 232 7.47 -4.06 13.75
C GLY A 232 7.21 -4.22 15.25
N THR A 233 6.00 -4.63 15.62
CA THR A 233 5.62 -4.94 17.00
C THR A 233 5.02 -6.34 17.08
N SER A 234 5.66 -7.23 17.82
CA SER A 234 5.05 -8.47 18.29
C SER A 234 4.18 -8.15 19.51
N VAL A 235 2.96 -8.67 19.53
CA VAL A 235 2.13 -8.59 20.74
C VAL A 235 2.74 -9.55 21.76
N GLN A 236 3.64 -9.07 22.61
CA GLN A 236 3.94 -9.78 23.85
C GLN A 236 2.70 -9.63 24.74
N ASN A 237 2.03 -10.75 25.02
CA ASN A 237 1.22 -10.90 26.22
C ASN A 237 2.13 -10.70 27.44
N SER A 238 2.45 -9.45 27.78
CA SER A 238 3.21 -9.10 28.98
C SER A 238 2.30 -8.33 29.91
N SER A 239 1.45 -9.09 30.60
CA SER A 239 1.10 -8.79 31.99
C SER A 239 2.41 -8.79 32.81
N GLY A 240 3.20 -7.72 32.72
CA GLY A 240 4.36 -7.44 33.55
C GLY A 240 5.66 -8.16 33.16
N SER A 241 6.51 -7.48 32.38
CA SER A 241 7.96 -7.38 32.64
C SER A 241 8.60 -6.41 31.65
N THR A 242 8.90 -5.20 32.13
CA THR A 242 9.78 -4.25 31.44
C THR A 242 11.18 -4.83 31.30
N THR A 243 11.49 -5.33 30.10
CA THR A 243 12.85 -5.34 29.57
C THR A 243 12.75 -4.99 28.08
N GLY A 244 12.78 -3.69 27.80
CA GLY A 244 12.91 -3.18 26.44
C GLY A 244 14.21 -3.67 25.84
N MET A 245 14.12 -4.69 25.00
CA MET A 245 15.20 -5.10 24.13
C MET A 245 15.08 -4.25 22.88
N SER A 246 15.69 -3.06 22.93
CA SER A 246 15.97 -2.26 21.74
C SER A 246 16.80 -3.15 20.81
N ARG A 247 16.21 -3.57 19.68
CA ARG A 247 16.95 -4.24 18.61
C ARG A 247 17.99 -3.24 18.12
N THR A 248 19.23 -3.43 18.54
CA THR A 248 20.36 -2.69 17.99
C THR A 248 20.61 -3.26 16.60
N THR A 249 20.03 -2.65 15.58
CA THR A 249 20.26 -3.00 14.18
C THR A 249 21.76 -2.86 13.91
N THR A 250 22.45 -3.99 13.76
CA THR A 250 23.84 -4.01 13.30
C THR A 250 23.79 -3.73 11.81
N MET A 251 24.08 -2.49 11.41
CA MET A 251 24.24 -2.15 9.99
C MET A 251 25.41 -2.97 9.43
N VAL A 252 25.10 -4.00 8.63
CA VAL A 252 26.09 -4.64 7.77
C VAL A 252 26.15 -3.80 6.51
N VAL A 253 27.11 -2.85 6.46
CA VAL A 253 27.42 -2.13 5.22
C VAL A 253 28.13 -3.10 4.28
N THR A 254 27.36 -3.83 3.48
CA THR A 254 27.89 -4.64 2.37
C THR A 254 28.37 -3.68 1.28
N SER A 255 29.64 -3.31 1.36
CA SER A 255 30.31 -2.51 0.34
C SER A 255 30.42 -3.33 -0.95
N PHE A 256 29.58 -3.05 -1.94
CA PHE A 256 29.77 -3.55 -3.31
C PHE A 256 31.00 -2.86 -3.92
N LEU A 257 32.12 -3.59 -3.99
CA LEU A 257 33.26 -3.20 -4.82
C LEU A 257 32.89 -3.40 -6.28
N ILE A 258 32.42 -2.34 -6.94
CA ILE A 258 32.33 -2.29 -8.40
C ILE A 258 33.77 -2.32 -8.95
N SER A 259 34.20 -3.48 -9.42
CA SER A 259 35.45 -3.62 -10.16
C SER A 259 35.23 -3.15 -11.59
N VAL A 260 35.55 -1.88 -11.87
CA VAL A 260 35.60 -1.38 -13.24
C VAL A 260 36.85 -1.96 -13.92
N ALA A 261 36.68 -3.00 -14.73
CA ALA A 261 37.72 -3.47 -15.63
C ALA A 261 37.83 -2.51 -16.82
N VAL A 262 38.83 -1.63 -16.81
CA VAL A 262 39.21 -0.84 -17.98
C VAL A 262 39.94 -1.77 -18.95
N VAL A 263 39.27 -2.18 -20.02
CA VAL A 263 39.90 -2.85 -21.16
C VAL A 263 40.59 -1.78 -22.01
N ALA A 264 41.90 -1.65 -21.84
CA ALA A 264 42.73 -0.87 -22.76
C ALA A 264 42.95 -1.71 -24.04
N THR A 265 42.29 -1.33 -25.13
CA THR A 265 42.62 -1.84 -26.46
C THR A 265 43.88 -1.14 -26.97
N ASN A 266 45.00 -1.85 -26.94
CA ASN A 266 46.20 -1.44 -27.68
C ASN A 266 45.97 -1.74 -29.16
N SER A 267 45.72 -0.70 -29.96
CA SER A 267 45.94 -0.77 -31.41
C SER A 267 47.43 -0.52 -31.67
N LEU A 268 48.12 -1.56 -32.13
CA LEU A 268 49.40 -1.43 -32.80
C LEU A 268 49.23 -2.05 -34.19
N TRP A 269 49.52 -1.20 -35.20
CA TRP A 269 49.62 -1.41 -36.65
C TRP A 269 48.33 -1.37 -37.45
#